data_AF-A0A944F4V7-F1
#
_entry.id   AF-A0A944F4V7-F1
#
_cell.length_a   1.000
_cell.length_b   1.000
_cell.length_c   1.000
_cell.angle_alpha   90.00
_cell.angle_beta   90.00
_cell.angle_gamma   90.00
#
_symmetry.space_group_name_H-M   'P 1'
#
loop_
_entity.id
_entity.type
_entity.pdbx_description
1 polymer ?
#
loop_
_entity_poly.entity_id
_entity_poly.type
_entity_poly.pdbx_seq_one_letter_code
_entity_poly.pdbx_strand_id
1 'polypeptide(L)'
;MVHPPQRQADRLLDALDPLPYPLRMRQLAGRARQLAAEGTLRPVLEELDGRGPYERGIAAVAAAVGRDADWVAARLADPDDFVRGQALRVAGRLGVPDAAYEAALDDAPAAVRHQLVRAMVRDGRTALAERMVDAVRDTWGDAEAVRLLPICGHETVARLLPALFHAVHSWKALGARHPALVLDAAEGELAALPEALRDGWWQRNAHAVASALDAEPLRVLGLLGRYAPTALPLALRGRLGALAAADPAGVVRLLLGPGGYAIRRSGALRRSVLCRLARNAPQQVVVELGRAMGQYTRDVARLAMALPPAERGPFWGSSPGKPKTRTEMILKP
;
A
#
# COMPACT_ATOMS: atom_id res chain seq x y z
N MET A 1 -19.12 40.73 30.55
CA MET A 1 -18.41 40.24 31.75
C MET A 1 -17.71 38.94 31.39
N VAL A 2 -16.38 38.93 31.36
CA VAL A 2 -15.59 37.69 31.18
C VAL A 2 -15.69 36.90 32.48
N HIS A 3 -16.23 35.69 32.44
CA HIS A 3 -16.33 34.82 33.61
C HIS A 3 -15.01 34.04 33.79
N PRO A 4 -14.62 33.68 35.02
CA PRO A 4 -13.41 32.89 35.24
C PRO A 4 -13.52 31.53 34.52
N PRO A 5 -12.40 30.96 34.03
CA PRO A 5 -12.38 29.74 33.24
C PRO A 5 -13.15 28.60 33.90
N GLN A 6 -12.99 28.43 35.23
CA GLN A 6 -13.71 27.42 36.03
C GLN A 6 -15.21 27.37 35.80
N ARG A 7 -15.82 28.56 35.72
CA ARG A 7 -17.26 28.67 35.49
C ARG A 7 -17.63 28.43 34.04
N GLN A 8 -16.70 28.57 33.09
CA GLN A 8 -16.95 28.36 31.67
C GLN A 8 -16.89 26.88 31.28
N ALA A 9 -15.93 26.11 31.83
CA ALA A 9 -15.88 24.67 31.60
C ALA A 9 -17.10 23.96 32.20
N ASP A 10 -17.46 24.26 33.45
CA ASP A 10 -18.66 23.69 34.08
C ASP A 10 -19.93 24.01 33.30
N ARG A 11 -20.13 25.29 32.92
CA ARG A 11 -21.28 25.70 32.09
C ARG A 11 -21.32 24.99 30.74
N LEU A 12 -20.17 24.72 30.14
CA LEU A 12 -20.10 23.97 28.90
C LEU A 12 -20.57 22.53 29.14
N LEU A 13 -20.05 21.85 30.16
CA LEU A 13 -20.43 20.47 30.49
C LEU A 13 -21.92 20.37 30.86
N ASP A 14 -22.42 21.27 31.71
CA ASP A 14 -23.83 21.34 32.12
C ASP A 14 -24.76 21.51 30.90
N ALA A 15 -24.34 22.30 29.91
CA ALA A 15 -25.10 22.49 28.68
C ALA A 15 -25.06 21.28 27.73
N LEU A 16 -24.06 20.40 27.87
CA LEU A 16 -23.86 19.21 27.03
C LEU A 16 -24.48 17.95 27.63
N ASP A 17 -24.54 17.85 28.95
CA ASP A 17 -24.96 16.66 29.69
C ASP A 17 -26.37 16.16 29.31
N PRO A 18 -27.42 17.01 29.28
CA PRO A 18 -28.78 16.55 28.99
C PRO A 18 -29.03 16.21 27.52
N LEU A 19 -28.08 16.51 26.62
CA LEU A 19 -28.29 16.37 25.17
C LEU A 19 -27.91 14.97 24.65
N PRO A 20 -28.68 14.41 23.70
CA PRO A 20 -28.26 13.21 22.98
C PRO A 20 -27.02 13.51 22.12
N TYR A 21 -26.20 12.48 21.88
CA TYR A 21 -24.87 12.61 21.27
C TYR A 21 -24.80 13.51 20.01
N PRO A 22 -25.70 13.39 19.01
CA PRO A 22 -25.64 14.25 17.82
C PRO A 22 -25.85 15.74 18.14
N LEU A 23 -26.76 16.06 19.07
CA LEU A 23 -27.02 17.43 19.50
C LEU A 23 -25.89 17.95 20.39
N ARG A 24 -25.34 17.09 21.26
CA ARG A 24 -24.17 17.40 22.08
C ARG A 24 -22.98 17.85 21.22
N MET A 25 -22.67 17.10 20.16
CA MET A 25 -21.55 17.45 19.27
C MET A 25 -21.79 18.76 18.50
N ARG A 26 -23.03 19.02 18.07
CA ARG A 26 -23.41 20.30 17.43
C ARG A 26 -23.28 21.47 18.40
N GLN A 27 -23.76 21.30 19.63
CA GLN A 27 -23.69 22.32 20.68
C GLN A 27 -22.24 22.61 21.05
N LEU A 28 -21.42 21.57 21.25
CA LEU A 28 -19.99 21.70 21.51
C LEU A 28 -19.31 22.48 20.38
N ALA A 29 -19.59 22.15 19.12
CA ALA A 29 -19.00 22.84 17.98
C ALA A 29 -19.44 24.31 17.87
N GLY A 30 -20.70 24.63 18.22
CA GLY A 30 -21.18 26.00 18.31
C GLY A 30 -20.44 26.80 19.39
N ARG A 31 -20.35 26.24 20.60
CA ARG A 31 -19.69 26.89 21.75
C ARG A 31 -18.19 27.04 21.55
N ALA A 32 -17.51 26.05 21.00
CA ALA A 32 -16.07 26.14 20.71
C ALA A 32 -15.76 27.28 19.72
N ARG A 33 -16.58 27.46 18.67
CA ARG A 33 -16.42 28.58 17.72
C ARG A 33 -16.67 29.93 18.37
N GLN A 34 -17.68 30.02 19.23
CA GLN A 34 -17.97 31.23 19.98
C GLN A 34 -16.80 31.59 20.90
N LEU A 35 -16.33 30.66 21.73
CA LEU A 35 -15.21 30.87 22.64
C LEU A 35 -13.92 31.23 21.88
N ALA A 36 -13.70 30.65 20.70
CA ALA A 36 -12.56 31.01 19.84
C ALA A 36 -12.67 32.46 19.35
N ALA A 37 -13.85 32.88 18.86
CA ALA A 37 -14.08 34.25 18.41
C ALA A 37 -13.96 35.27 19.54
N GLU A 38 -14.28 34.87 20.77
CA GLU A 38 -14.14 35.68 21.98
C GLU A 38 -12.72 35.65 22.57
N GLY A 39 -11.80 34.84 22.03
CA GLY A 39 -10.44 34.70 22.54
C GLY A 39 -10.33 34.00 23.90
N THR A 40 -11.37 33.30 24.34
CA THR A 40 -11.46 32.64 25.66
C THR A 40 -11.41 31.12 25.59
N LEU A 41 -11.25 30.54 24.39
CA LEU A 41 -11.22 29.09 24.22
C LEU A 41 -10.07 28.42 24.99
N ARG A 42 -8.85 28.94 24.88
CA ARG A 42 -7.65 28.29 25.44
C ARG A 42 -7.76 28.00 26.95
N PRO A 43 -8.13 28.98 27.80
CA PRO A 43 -8.34 28.70 29.23
C PRO A 43 -9.35 27.59 29.52
N VAL A 44 -10.44 27.50 28.74
CA VAL A 44 -11.45 26.44 28.89
C VAL A 44 -10.88 25.08 28.49
N LEU A 45 -10.06 25.03 27.43
CA LEU A 45 -9.41 23.80 27.01
C LEU A 45 -8.42 23.26 28.05
N GLU A 46 -7.62 24.15 28.65
CA GLU A 46 -6.65 23.80 29.69
C GLU A 46 -7.34 23.24 30.93
N GLU A 47 -8.48 23.82 31.29
CA GLU A 47 -9.25 23.34 32.41
C GLU A 47 -9.89 21.98 32.16
N LEU A 48 -10.52 21.80 31.00
CA LEU A 48 -11.06 20.49 30.60
C LEU A 48 -9.96 19.43 30.53
N ASP A 49 -8.75 19.83 30.13
CA ASP A 49 -7.60 18.92 30.05
C ASP A 49 -7.11 18.44 31.43
N GLY A 50 -7.27 19.27 32.47
CA GLY A 50 -6.92 18.92 33.85
C GLY A 50 -7.93 18.00 34.57
N ARG A 51 -8.99 17.56 33.88
CA ARG A 51 -10.08 16.72 34.43
C ARG A 51 -9.93 15.26 33.97
N GLY A 52 -11.05 14.55 33.81
CA GLY A 52 -11.09 13.14 33.43
C GLY A 52 -11.00 12.90 31.92
N PRO A 53 -10.90 11.62 31.49
CA PRO A 53 -10.77 11.27 30.07
C PRO A 53 -11.89 11.80 29.19
N TYR A 54 -13.12 11.88 29.73
CA TYR A 54 -14.27 12.42 28.99
C TYR A 54 -14.10 13.90 28.68
N GLU A 55 -13.71 14.71 29.68
CA GLU A 55 -13.49 16.14 29.53
C GLU A 55 -12.30 16.43 28.62
N ARG A 56 -11.23 15.64 28.71
CA ARG A 56 -10.08 15.69 27.79
C ARG A 56 -10.50 15.41 26.34
N GLY A 57 -11.39 14.43 26.14
CA GLY A 57 -11.99 14.17 24.84
C GLY A 57 -12.81 15.34 24.30
N ILE A 58 -13.60 16.00 25.16
CA ILE A 58 -14.33 17.23 24.80
C ILE A 58 -13.35 18.35 24.42
N ALA A 59 -12.29 18.55 25.20
CA ALA A 59 -11.25 19.54 24.92
C ALA A 59 -10.63 19.31 23.53
N ALA A 60 -10.30 18.06 23.18
CA ALA A 60 -9.73 17.72 21.88
C ALA A 60 -10.67 18.05 20.70
N VAL A 61 -11.97 17.81 20.86
CA VAL A 61 -12.97 18.17 19.84
C VAL A 61 -13.16 19.69 19.78
N ALA A 62 -13.22 20.37 20.93
CA ALA A 62 -13.35 21.82 21.01
C ALA A 62 -12.15 22.54 20.37
N ALA A 63 -10.92 22.11 20.66
CA ALA A 63 -9.69 22.64 20.07
C ALA A 63 -9.70 22.48 18.55
N ALA A 64 -10.09 21.30 18.05
CA ALA A 64 -10.22 21.05 16.62
C ALA A 64 -11.22 21.98 15.94
N VAL A 65 -12.39 22.22 16.55
CA VAL A 65 -13.44 23.07 16.00
C VAL A 65 -13.08 24.56 16.10
N GLY A 66 -12.49 24.97 17.22
CA GLY A 66 -12.00 26.33 17.46
C GLY A 66 -10.70 26.66 16.73
N ARG A 67 -10.13 25.68 16.00
CA ARG A 67 -8.89 25.80 15.23
C ARG A 67 -7.66 26.18 16.07
N ASP A 68 -7.61 25.69 17.30
CA ASP A 68 -6.48 25.94 18.20
C ASP A 68 -5.30 25.00 17.87
N ALA A 69 -4.43 25.44 16.95
CA ALA A 69 -3.33 24.64 16.43
C ALA A 69 -2.26 24.34 17.50
N ASP A 70 -1.95 25.29 18.38
CA ASP A 70 -0.94 25.11 19.43
C ASP A 70 -1.42 24.11 20.48
N TRP A 71 -2.72 24.10 20.81
CA TRP A 71 -3.28 23.07 21.70
C TRP A 71 -3.18 21.70 21.07
N VAL A 72 -3.50 21.59 19.77
CA VAL A 72 -3.40 20.32 19.03
C VAL A 72 -1.94 19.86 18.91
N ALA A 73 -1.00 20.77 18.69
CA ALA A 73 0.43 20.49 18.60
C ALA A 73 0.97 19.80 19.87
N ALA A 74 0.57 20.28 21.04
CA ALA A 74 1.02 19.72 22.32
C ALA A 74 0.48 18.30 22.60
N ARG A 75 -0.49 17.81 21.81
CA ARG A 75 -1.23 16.55 22.04
C ARG A 75 -0.97 15.50 20.97
N LEU A 76 0.00 15.73 20.08
CA LEU A 76 0.36 14.77 19.03
C LEU A 76 0.89 13.43 19.59
N ALA A 77 1.50 13.45 20.78
CA ALA A 77 2.00 12.27 21.50
C ALA A 77 1.25 12.03 22.83
N ASP A 78 0.02 12.55 22.97
CA ASP A 78 -0.74 12.43 24.22
C ASP A 78 -0.90 10.96 24.65
N PRO A 79 -0.78 10.60 25.94
CA PRO A 79 -0.98 9.23 26.41
C PRO A 79 -2.42 8.73 26.19
N ASP A 80 -3.40 9.62 26.14
CA ASP A 80 -4.79 9.25 25.84
C ASP A 80 -4.98 9.03 24.32
N ASP A 81 -5.33 7.80 23.95
CA ASP A 81 -5.52 7.38 22.56
C ASP A 81 -6.58 8.18 21.80
N PHE A 82 -7.64 8.61 22.47
CA PHE A 82 -8.71 9.39 21.85
C PHE A 82 -8.24 10.82 21.58
N VAL A 83 -7.61 11.46 22.57
CA VAL A 83 -7.05 12.81 22.44
C VAL A 83 -6.00 12.84 21.35
N ARG A 84 -5.04 11.91 21.39
CA ARG A 84 -3.99 11.77 20.38
C ARG A 84 -4.54 11.50 18.99
N GLY A 85 -5.49 10.58 18.88
CA GLY A 85 -6.16 10.27 17.61
C GLY A 85 -6.90 11.47 17.02
N GLN A 86 -7.53 12.29 17.87
CA GLN A 86 -8.18 13.54 17.46
C GLN A 86 -7.15 14.57 16.99
N ALA A 87 -6.09 14.81 17.77
CA ALA A 87 -5.03 15.75 17.46
C ALA A 87 -4.36 15.39 16.12
N LEU A 88 -3.93 14.14 15.98
CA LEU A 88 -3.34 13.63 14.74
C LEU A 88 -4.30 13.74 13.57
N ARG A 89 -5.63 13.61 13.73
CA ARG A 89 -6.58 13.72 12.61
C ARG A 89 -6.69 15.12 12.04
N VAL A 90 -6.54 16.15 12.88
CA VAL A 90 -6.79 17.55 12.50
C VAL A 90 -5.51 18.36 12.28
N ALA A 91 -4.38 17.89 12.78
CA ALA A 91 -3.08 18.60 12.75
C ALA A 91 -2.71 19.15 11.36
N GLY A 92 -2.78 18.34 10.31
CA GLY A 92 -2.50 18.81 8.94
C GLY A 92 -3.44 19.92 8.45
N ARG A 93 -4.74 19.86 8.78
CA ARG A 93 -5.72 20.89 8.38
C ARG A 93 -5.59 22.19 9.17
N LEU A 94 -5.02 22.11 10.37
CA LEU A 94 -4.77 23.26 11.24
C LEU A 94 -3.39 23.88 11.00
N GLY A 95 -2.54 23.27 10.16
CA GLY A 95 -1.21 23.79 9.87
C GLY A 95 -0.24 23.66 11.04
N VAL A 96 -0.38 22.61 11.87
CA VAL A 96 0.54 22.34 12.98
C VAL A 96 1.99 22.28 12.44
N PRO A 97 2.95 23.00 13.04
CA PRO A 97 4.31 23.08 12.52
C PRO A 97 5.05 21.75 12.60
N ASP A 98 6.03 21.56 11.72
CA ASP A 98 6.89 20.37 11.68
C ASP A 98 7.61 20.13 13.02
N ALA A 99 8.07 21.20 13.68
CA ALA A 99 8.74 21.13 14.99
C ALA A 99 7.91 20.41 16.06
N ALA A 100 6.57 20.48 15.99
CA ALA A 100 5.70 19.75 16.92
C ALA A 100 5.72 18.24 16.66
N TYR A 101 5.86 17.81 15.41
CA TYR A 101 6.00 16.39 15.07
C TYR A 101 7.39 15.87 15.45
N GLU A 102 8.43 16.68 15.27
CA GLU A 102 9.80 16.38 15.69
C GLU A 102 9.83 16.15 17.22
N ALA A 103 9.33 17.11 18.00
CA ALA A 103 9.23 17.00 19.45
C ALA A 103 8.36 15.82 19.91
N ALA A 104 7.24 15.57 19.22
CA ALA A 104 6.36 14.45 19.53
C ALA A 104 6.98 13.08 19.23
N LEU A 105 7.96 13.00 18.32
CA LEU A 105 8.64 11.75 17.97
C LEU A 105 9.79 11.41 18.93
N ASP A 106 10.46 12.41 19.49
CA ASP A 106 11.73 12.29 20.24
C ASP A 106 11.70 11.20 21.34
N ASP A 107 10.64 11.17 22.16
CA ASP A 107 10.46 10.18 23.24
C ASP A 107 9.18 9.34 23.06
N ALA A 108 8.64 9.28 21.85
CA ALA A 108 7.39 8.56 21.63
C ALA A 108 7.58 7.03 21.76
N PRO A 109 6.68 6.34 22.49
CA PRO A 109 6.59 4.88 22.43
C PRO A 109 6.34 4.38 21.00
N ALA A 110 6.74 3.15 20.69
CA ALA A 110 6.66 2.59 19.33
C ALA A 110 5.26 2.69 18.69
N ALA A 111 4.20 2.45 19.48
CA ALA A 111 2.82 2.57 19.00
C ALA A 111 2.46 4.02 18.60
N VAL A 112 2.95 5.01 19.35
CA VAL A 112 2.74 6.44 19.10
C VAL A 112 3.54 6.89 17.88
N ARG A 113 4.81 6.47 17.75
CA ARG A 113 5.63 6.75 16.57
C ARG A 113 4.95 6.29 15.27
N HIS A 114 4.38 5.09 15.26
CA HIS A 114 3.67 4.58 14.09
C HIS A 114 2.46 5.44 13.73
N GLN A 115 1.71 5.96 14.71
CA GLN A 115 0.58 6.85 14.46
C GLN A 115 1.04 8.22 13.94
N LEU A 116 2.14 8.76 14.48
CA LEU A 116 2.78 9.99 14.01
C LEU A 116 3.23 9.87 12.56
N VAL A 117 3.95 8.80 12.20
CA VAL A 117 4.41 8.56 10.82
C VAL A 117 3.21 8.43 9.86
N ARG A 118 2.14 7.73 10.26
CA ARG A 118 0.91 7.67 9.44
C ARG A 118 0.28 9.04 9.24
N ALA A 119 0.27 9.88 10.26
CA ALA A 119 -0.24 11.25 10.14
C ALA A 119 0.64 12.09 9.22
N MET A 120 1.97 11.97 9.31
CA MET A 120 2.91 12.62 8.39
C MET A 120 2.64 12.21 6.94
N VAL A 121 2.50 10.90 6.67
CA VAL A 121 2.18 10.35 5.34
C VAL A 121 0.88 10.94 4.79
N ARG A 122 -0.18 10.96 5.61
CA ARG A 122 -1.47 11.53 5.23
C ARG A 122 -1.37 13.03 4.94
N ASP A 123 -0.56 13.75 5.71
CA ASP A 123 -0.41 15.20 5.60
C ASP A 123 0.66 15.63 4.57
N GLY A 124 1.34 14.67 3.92
CA GLY A 124 2.29 14.96 2.84
C GLY A 124 3.58 15.66 3.29
N ARG A 125 4.02 15.47 4.53
CA ARG A 125 5.19 16.13 5.13
C ARG A 125 6.54 15.56 4.66
N THR A 126 6.82 15.66 3.36
CA THR A 126 8.05 15.12 2.73
C THR A 126 9.32 15.73 3.29
N ALA A 127 9.42 17.06 3.37
CA ALA A 127 10.62 17.73 3.88
C ALA A 127 10.96 17.32 5.32
N LEU A 128 9.94 17.17 6.18
CA LEU A 128 10.12 16.67 7.54
C LEU A 128 10.66 15.24 7.55
N ALA A 129 10.02 14.35 6.79
CA ALA A 129 10.44 12.95 6.72
C ALA A 129 11.89 12.81 6.23
N GLU A 130 12.31 13.61 5.25
CA GLU A 130 13.68 13.60 4.74
C GLU A 130 14.70 14.13 5.76
N ARG A 131 14.36 15.13 6.58
CA ARG A 131 15.22 15.58 7.68
C ARG A 131 15.36 14.52 8.77
N MET A 132 14.30 13.78 9.05
CA MET A 132 14.25 12.85 10.18
C MET A 132 14.72 11.43 9.86
N VAL A 133 14.69 10.99 8.59
CA VAL A 133 14.86 9.57 8.25
C VAL A 133 16.18 8.97 8.75
N ASP A 134 17.29 9.72 8.65
CA ASP A 134 18.60 9.24 9.12
C ASP A 134 18.65 9.21 10.66
N ALA A 135 18.16 10.24 11.34
CA ALA A 135 18.10 10.25 12.82
C ALA A 135 17.17 9.14 13.39
N VAL A 136 16.03 8.91 12.75
CA VAL A 136 15.10 7.81 13.08
C VAL A 136 15.79 6.46 12.93
N ARG A 137 16.59 6.31 11.87
CA ARG A 137 17.36 5.09 11.61
C ARG A 137 18.43 4.87 12.66
N ASP A 138 19.17 5.91 13.04
CA ASP A 138 20.24 5.81 14.02
C ASP A 138 19.72 5.52 15.42
N THR A 139 18.60 6.14 15.81
CA THR A 139 18.03 6.01 17.16
C THR A 139 17.17 4.76 17.34
N TRP A 140 16.34 4.41 16.35
CA TRP A 140 15.35 3.34 16.48
C TRP A 140 15.49 2.20 15.47
N GLY A 141 16.45 2.31 14.54
CA GLY A 141 16.80 1.26 13.59
C GLY A 141 16.02 1.27 12.28
N ASP A 142 16.44 0.36 11.39
CA ASP A 142 15.96 0.26 10.01
C ASP A 142 14.44 0.06 9.91
N ALA A 143 13.84 -0.67 10.86
CA ALA A 143 12.40 -0.98 10.86
C ALA A 143 11.52 0.26 11.05
N GLU A 144 12.00 1.29 11.73
CA GLU A 144 11.28 2.57 11.86
C GLU A 144 11.58 3.49 10.68
N ALA A 145 12.84 3.52 10.23
CA ALA A 145 13.26 4.33 9.08
C ALA A 145 12.48 3.99 7.80
N VAL A 146 12.26 2.69 7.51
CA VAL A 146 11.50 2.27 6.32
C VAL A 146 10.07 2.81 6.26
N ARG A 147 9.48 3.16 7.41
CA ARG A 147 8.12 3.70 7.46
C ARG A 147 8.02 5.12 6.90
N LEU A 148 9.13 5.84 6.87
CA LEU A 148 9.24 7.20 6.30
C LEU A 148 9.52 7.18 4.80
N LEU A 149 10.12 6.11 4.25
CA LEU A 149 10.47 6.05 2.83
C LEU A 149 9.29 6.34 1.89
N PRO A 150 8.04 5.87 2.13
CA PRO A 150 6.93 6.19 1.25
C PRO A 150 6.54 7.68 1.22
N ILE A 151 7.07 8.55 2.09
CA ILE A 151 6.82 10.00 2.04
C ILE A 151 8.03 10.81 1.61
N CYS A 152 9.23 10.23 1.64
CA CYS A 152 10.43 10.86 1.14
C CYS A 152 10.39 11.08 -0.38
N GLY A 153 11.22 11.99 -0.87
CA GLY A 153 11.43 12.24 -2.29
C GLY A 153 12.26 11.14 -2.96
N HIS A 154 12.35 11.22 -4.29
CA HIS A 154 13.05 10.24 -5.11
C HIS A 154 14.52 10.04 -4.70
N GLU A 155 15.26 11.13 -4.50
CA GLU A 155 16.70 11.08 -4.16
C GLU A 155 16.96 10.37 -2.82
N THR A 156 16.17 10.72 -1.81
CA THR A 156 16.26 10.10 -0.47
C THR A 156 15.95 8.60 -0.53
N VAL A 157 14.91 8.21 -1.26
CA VAL A 157 14.56 6.79 -1.43
C VAL A 157 15.63 6.05 -2.23
N ALA A 158 16.18 6.64 -3.28
CA ALA A 158 17.23 6.03 -4.09
C ALA A 158 18.50 5.75 -3.26
N ARG A 159 18.86 6.67 -2.36
CA ARG A 159 19.99 6.51 -1.43
C ARG A 159 19.75 5.41 -0.38
N LEU A 160 18.56 5.38 0.23
CA LEU A 160 18.30 4.57 1.42
C LEU A 160 17.72 3.19 1.13
N LEU A 161 16.91 3.06 0.08
CA LEU A 161 16.17 1.82 -0.20
C LEU A 161 17.08 0.60 -0.38
N PRO A 162 18.24 0.65 -1.07
CA PRO A 162 19.10 -0.52 -1.21
C PRO A 162 19.55 -1.09 0.14
N ALA A 163 19.95 -0.23 1.09
CA ALA A 163 20.37 -0.67 2.42
C ALA A 163 19.18 -1.15 3.28
N LEU A 164 18.02 -0.51 3.11
CA LEU A 164 16.83 -0.77 3.91
C LEU A 164 15.87 -1.81 3.32
N PHE A 165 16.17 -2.36 2.13
CA PHE A 165 15.27 -3.24 1.38
C PHE A 165 14.76 -4.40 2.22
N HIS A 166 15.65 -5.01 2.99
CA HIS A 166 15.38 -6.15 3.87
C HIS A 166 14.41 -5.83 5.03
N ALA A 167 14.31 -4.56 5.44
CA ALA A 167 13.46 -4.12 6.56
C ALA A 167 12.04 -3.73 6.10
N VAL A 168 11.77 -3.66 4.79
CA VAL A 168 10.46 -3.25 4.25
C VAL A 168 9.47 -4.42 4.30
N HIS A 169 8.46 -4.30 5.15
CA HIS A 169 7.39 -5.30 5.30
C HIS A 169 6.13 -4.96 4.47
N SER A 170 5.92 -3.68 4.15
CA SER A 170 4.73 -3.20 3.43
C SER A 170 5.12 -2.41 2.19
N TRP A 171 5.00 -3.06 1.04
CA TRP A 171 5.44 -2.52 -0.25
C TRP A 171 4.41 -1.63 -0.95
N LYS A 172 3.13 -1.66 -0.52
CA LYS A 172 2.04 -1.02 -1.26
C LYS A 172 2.24 0.49 -1.46
N ALA A 173 2.58 1.22 -0.40
CA ALA A 173 2.75 2.67 -0.47
C ALA A 173 4.03 3.04 -1.22
N LEU A 174 5.12 2.30 -0.96
CA LEU A 174 6.41 2.54 -1.58
C LEU A 174 6.38 2.25 -3.09
N GLY A 175 5.82 1.12 -3.52
CA GLY A 175 5.69 0.76 -4.93
C GLY A 175 4.72 1.64 -5.70
N ALA A 176 3.69 2.19 -5.05
CA ALA A 176 2.78 3.15 -5.69
C ALA A 176 3.45 4.50 -5.97
N ARG A 177 4.37 4.97 -5.10
CA ARG A 177 5.04 6.27 -5.26
C ARG A 177 6.39 6.18 -5.96
N HIS A 178 7.13 5.09 -5.78
CA HIS A 178 8.49 4.89 -6.30
C HIS A 178 8.63 3.54 -7.02
N PRO A 179 7.76 3.22 -8.01
CA PRO A 179 7.77 1.92 -8.66
C PRO A 179 9.12 1.58 -9.31
N ALA A 180 9.75 2.57 -9.96
CA ALA A 180 11.05 2.39 -10.60
C ALA A 180 12.16 2.01 -9.60
N LEU A 181 12.29 2.75 -8.49
CA LEU A 181 13.31 2.51 -7.47
C LEU A 181 13.13 1.16 -6.77
N VAL A 182 11.89 0.73 -6.54
CA VAL A 182 11.60 -0.61 -6.00
C VAL A 182 12.10 -1.69 -6.95
N LEU A 183 11.90 -1.51 -8.26
CA LEU A 183 12.39 -2.46 -9.26
C LEU A 183 13.92 -2.41 -9.42
N ASP A 184 14.53 -1.23 -9.31
CA ASP A 184 16.00 -1.09 -9.36
C ASP A 184 16.67 -1.83 -8.19
N ALA A 185 16.17 -1.64 -6.97
CA ALA A 185 16.67 -2.34 -5.79
C ALA A 185 16.44 -3.86 -5.90
N ALA A 186 15.27 -4.29 -6.38
CA ALA A 186 14.97 -5.69 -6.60
C ALA A 186 15.87 -6.35 -7.66
N GLU A 187 16.14 -5.64 -8.75
CA GLU A 187 17.05 -6.09 -9.81
C GLU A 187 18.49 -6.19 -9.28
N GLY A 188 18.95 -5.20 -8.51
CA GLY A 188 20.28 -5.22 -7.88
C GLY A 188 20.49 -6.43 -6.98
N GLU A 189 19.53 -6.70 -6.08
CA GLU A 189 19.55 -7.89 -5.20
C GLU A 189 19.59 -9.21 -6.02
N LEU A 190 18.72 -9.34 -7.03
CA LEU A 190 18.66 -10.55 -7.86
C LEU A 190 19.91 -10.77 -8.71
N ALA A 191 20.52 -9.68 -9.21
CA ALA A 191 21.75 -9.72 -9.99
C ALA A 191 22.96 -10.14 -9.13
N ALA A 192 23.01 -9.69 -7.87
CA ALA A 192 24.06 -10.06 -6.92
C ALA A 192 23.93 -11.49 -6.40
N LEU A 193 22.72 -12.07 -6.43
CA LEU A 193 22.45 -13.40 -5.90
C LEU A 193 22.85 -14.53 -6.89
N PRO A 194 23.51 -15.59 -6.39
CA PRO A 194 23.63 -16.85 -7.10
C PRO A 194 22.25 -17.41 -7.49
N GLU A 195 22.17 -18.07 -8.64
CA GLU A 195 20.90 -18.60 -9.18
C GLU A 195 20.15 -19.48 -8.18
N ALA A 196 20.87 -20.33 -7.44
CA ALA A 196 20.31 -21.22 -6.43
C ALA A 196 19.55 -20.52 -5.28
N LEU A 197 19.83 -19.23 -5.01
CA LEU A 197 19.20 -18.47 -3.93
C LEU A 197 18.03 -17.59 -4.40
N ARG A 198 17.83 -17.44 -5.72
CA ARG A 198 16.84 -16.53 -6.30
C ARG A 198 15.41 -16.94 -5.95
N ASP A 199 15.12 -18.24 -5.86
CA ASP A 199 13.78 -18.71 -5.47
C ASP A 199 13.43 -18.30 -4.04
N GLY A 200 14.38 -18.43 -3.11
CA GLY A 200 14.19 -17.97 -1.73
C GLY A 200 13.98 -16.46 -1.65
N TRP A 201 14.68 -15.69 -2.47
CA TRP A 201 14.47 -14.26 -2.60
C TRP A 201 13.06 -13.93 -3.12
N TRP A 202 12.62 -14.60 -4.19
CA TRP A 202 11.29 -14.39 -4.78
C TRP A 202 10.16 -14.69 -3.80
N GLN A 203 10.28 -15.75 -2.99
CA GLN A 203 9.27 -16.07 -1.98
C GLN A 203 9.10 -14.96 -0.94
N ARG A 204 10.20 -14.31 -0.54
CA ARG A 204 10.17 -13.21 0.45
C ARG A 204 9.76 -11.87 -0.17
N ASN A 205 10.23 -11.59 -1.37
CA ASN A 205 10.24 -10.24 -1.93
C ASN A 205 9.27 -10.02 -3.11
N ALA A 206 8.49 -11.04 -3.53
CA ALA A 206 7.56 -10.88 -4.65
C ALA A 206 6.52 -9.77 -4.45
N HIS A 207 6.18 -9.41 -3.21
CA HIS A 207 5.30 -8.28 -2.92
C HIS A 207 5.92 -6.93 -3.31
N ALA A 208 7.25 -6.80 -3.25
CA ALA A 208 7.97 -5.61 -3.73
C ALA A 208 7.75 -5.44 -5.23
N VAL A 209 8.07 -6.47 -6.01
CA VAL A 209 7.92 -6.46 -7.47
C VAL A 209 6.44 -6.29 -7.88
N ALA A 210 5.53 -6.98 -7.19
CA ALA A 210 4.09 -6.87 -7.45
C ALA A 210 3.52 -5.47 -7.19
N SER A 211 4.10 -4.72 -6.23
CA SER A 211 3.64 -3.38 -5.89
C SER A 211 3.89 -2.34 -6.99
N ALA A 212 4.91 -2.56 -7.83
CA ALA A 212 5.24 -1.70 -8.97
C ALA A 212 4.52 -2.09 -10.26
N LEU A 213 3.79 -3.21 -10.28
CA LEU A 213 3.27 -3.82 -11.51
C LEU A 213 2.29 -2.93 -12.28
N ASP A 214 1.46 -2.16 -11.59
CA ASP A 214 0.48 -1.28 -12.25
C ASP A 214 1.14 -0.10 -12.98
N ALA A 215 2.28 0.37 -12.49
CA ALA A 215 3.02 1.47 -13.10
C ALA A 215 4.05 1.00 -14.12
N GLU A 216 4.71 -0.14 -13.87
CA GLU A 216 5.89 -0.61 -14.61
C GLU A 216 5.74 -2.08 -15.09
N PRO A 217 4.64 -2.45 -15.79
CA PRO A 217 4.35 -3.85 -16.11
C PRO A 217 5.43 -4.48 -17.03
N LEU A 218 6.00 -3.70 -17.95
CA LEU A 218 7.04 -4.18 -18.87
C LEU A 218 8.37 -4.45 -18.14
N ARG A 219 8.74 -3.60 -17.18
CA ARG A 219 9.94 -3.81 -16.37
C ARG A 219 9.79 -5.06 -15.48
N VAL A 220 8.61 -5.25 -14.88
CA VAL A 220 8.31 -6.48 -14.12
C VAL A 220 8.42 -7.72 -15.01
N LEU A 221 7.89 -7.65 -16.23
CA LEU A 221 7.99 -8.76 -17.19
C LEU A 221 9.45 -9.04 -17.58
N GLY A 222 10.25 -8.00 -17.81
CA GLY A 222 11.69 -8.14 -18.11
C GLY A 222 12.48 -8.73 -16.95
N LEU A 223 12.13 -8.40 -15.71
CA LEU A 223 12.75 -8.96 -14.51
C LEU A 223 12.39 -10.44 -14.32
N LEU A 224 11.11 -10.81 -14.56
CA LEU A 224 10.68 -12.22 -14.62
C LEU A 224 11.35 -12.99 -15.75
N GLY A 225 11.62 -12.37 -16.90
CA GLY A 225 12.32 -13.00 -18.02
C GLY A 225 13.79 -13.28 -17.73
N ARG A 226 14.48 -12.36 -17.04
CA ARG A 226 15.92 -12.46 -16.74
C ARG A 226 16.23 -13.31 -15.50
N TYR A 227 15.40 -13.20 -14.46
CA TYR A 227 15.62 -13.85 -13.16
C TYR A 227 14.46 -14.77 -12.79
N ALA A 228 13.94 -15.52 -13.76
CA ALA A 228 12.72 -16.30 -13.63
C ALA A 228 12.75 -17.21 -12.38
N PRO A 229 11.74 -17.14 -11.50
CA PRO A 229 11.63 -18.09 -10.41
C PRO A 229 11.24 -19.48 -10.93
N THR A 230 11.68 -20.53 -10.23
CA THR A 230 11.26 -21.90 -10.50
C THR A 230 9.77 -22.08 -10.25
N ALA A 231 9.11 -21.23 -9.45
CA ALA A 231 7.66 -21.21 -9.29
C ALA A 231 7.13 -19.78 -9.17
N LEU A 232 6.01 -19.47 -9.86
CA LEU A 232 5.44 -18.13 -9.81
C LEU A 232 4.95 -17.79 -8.39
N PRO A 233 5.49 -16.72 -7.76
CA PRO A 233 5.07 -16.31 -6.43
C PRO A 233 3.60 -15.91 -6.37
N LEU A 234 2.94 -16.18 -5.23
CA LEU A 234 1.50 -15.95 -5.04
C LEU A 234 1.08 -14.51 -5.37
N ALA A 235 1.90 -13.53 -4.96
CA ALA A 235 1.66 -12.11 -5.21
C ALA A 235 1.50 -11.76 -6.70
N LEU A 236 2.13 -12.53 -7.60
CA LEU A 236 2.12 -12.30 -9.04
C LEU A 236 1.12 -13.20 -9.80
N ARG A 237 0.66 -14.31 -9.21
CA ARG A 237 -0.28 -15.24 -9.88
C ARG A 237 -1.57 -14.58 -10.32
N GLY A 238 -2.14 -13.71 -9.48
CA GLY A 238 -3.36 -12.95 -9.79
C GLY A 238 -3.14 -11.81 -10.79
N ARG A 239 -1.88 -11.48 -11.11
CA ARG A 239 -1.48 -10.28 -11.86
C ARG A 239 -1.01 -10.58 -13.28
N LEU A 240 -0.92 -11.85 -13.67
CA LEU A 240 -0.53 -12.26 -15.03
C LEU A 240 -1.43 -11.66 -16.12
N GLY A 241 -2.70 -11.38 -15.82
CA GLY A 241 -3.61 -10.71 -16.74
C GLY A 241 -3.24 -9.26 -17.05
N ALA A 242 -2.62 -8.54 -16.10
CA ALA A 242 -2.12 -7.19 -16.31
C ALA A 242 -0.82 -7.20 -17.13
N LEU A 243 0.08 -8.17 -16.88
CA LEU A 243 1.27 -8.37 -17.74
C LEU A 243 0.87 -8.72 -19.18
N ALA A 244 -0.11 -9.60 -19.35
CA ALA A 244 -0.63 -9.97 -20.68
C ALA A 244 -1.39 -8.83 -21.36
N ALA A 245 -1.82 -7.81 -20.60
CA ALA A 245 -2.39 -6.58 -21.16
C ALA A 245 -1.30 -5.67 -21.74
N ALA A 246 -0.17 -5.57 -21.05
CA ALA A 246 0.94 -4.71 -21.43
C ALA A 246 1.78 -5.31 -22.57
N ASP A 247 2.13 -6.59 -22.48
CA ASP A 247 2.87 -7.31 -23.53
C ASP A 247 2.43 -8.78 -23.59
N PRO A 248 1.42 -9.11 -24.41
CA PRO A 248 0.96 -10.49 -24.57
C PRO A 248 2.04 -11.40 -25.17
N ALA A 249 2.87 -10.90 -26.10
CA ALA A 249 3.92 -11.68 -26.71
C ALA A 249 5.04 -12.00 -25.71
N GLY A 250 5.42 -11.04 -24.88
CA GLY A 250 6.40 -11.23 -23.80
C GLY A 250 5.91 -12.19 -22.73
N VAL A 251 4.62 -12.17 -22.38
CA VAL A 251 4.05 -13.18 -21.49
C VAL A 251 4.12 -14.57 -22.11
N VAL A 252 3.86 -14.73 -23.41
CA VAL A 252 4.05 -16.04 -24.05
C VAL A 252 5.52 -16.45 -24.04
N ARG A 253 6.47 -15.55 -24.33
CA ARG A 253 7.92 -15.85 -24.21
C ARG A 253 8.30 -16.29 -22.79
N LEU A 254 7.78 -15.61 -21.77
CA LEU A 254 7.96 -16.01 -20.38
C LEU A 254 7.41 -17.42 -20.11
N LEU A 255 6.23 -17.74 -20.66
CA LEU A 255 5.65 -19.07 -20.56
C LEU A 255 6.46 -20.11 -21.34
N LEU A 256 7.12 -19.76 -22.43
CA LEU A 256 7.97 -20.70 -23.18
C LEU A 256 9.36 -20.87 -22.56
N GLY A 257 9.80 -19.92 -21.74
CA GLY A 257 11.12 -19.91 -21.11
C GLY A 257 11.31 -20.89 -19.93
N PRO A 258 12.48 -20.85 -19.27
CA PRO A 258 12.91 -21.81 -18.25
C PRO A 258 11.93 -21.94 -17.06
N GLY A 259 11.38 -20.83 -16.56
CA GLY A 259 10.37 -20.81 -15.48
C GLY A 259 8.93 -21.08 -15.95
N GLY A 260 8.73 -21.20 -17.26
CA GLY A 260 7.41 -21.27 -17.89
C GLY A 260 6.59 -22.48 -17.47
N TYR A 261 7.24 -23.63 -17.24
CA TYR A 261 6.58 -24.84 -16.76
C TYR A 261 5.81 -24.60 -15.46
N ALA A 262 6.43 -23.95 -14.48
CA ALA A 262 5.81 -23.75 -13.20
C ALA A 262 4.75 -22.65 -13.22
N ILE A 263 4.91 -21.62 -14.05
CA ILE A 263 3.85 -20.62 -14.27
C ILE A 263 2.59 -21.28 -14.82
N ARG A 264 2.72 -22.23 -15.77
CA ARG A 264 1.58 -22.98 -16.30
C ARG A 264 0.88 -23.80 -15.22
N ARG A 265 1.64 -24.42 -14.32
CA ARG A 265 1.13 -25.26 -13.22
C ARG A 265 0.61 -24.47 -12.02
N SER A 266 0.90 -23.18 -11.91
CA SER A 266 0.56 -22.37 -10.74
C SER A 266 -0.91 -21.94 -10.65
N GLY A 267 -1.74 -22.29 -11.66
CA GLY A 267 -3.11 -21.81 -11.77
C GLY A 267 -3.26 -20.34 -12.18
N ALA A 268 -2.15 -19.68 -12.59
CA ALA A 268 -2.16 -18.29 -13.01
C ALA A 268 -2.82 -18.08 -14.39
N LEU A 269 -2.85 -19.12 -15.24
CA LEU A 269 -3.49 -19.12 -16.55
C LEU A 269 -5.01 -19.24 -16.47
N ARG A 270 -5.64 -18.19 -15.93
CA ARG A 270 -7.11 -18.07 -15.92
C ARG A 270 -7.64 -17.91 -17.35
N ARG A 271 -8.92 -18.24 -17.56
CA ARG A 271 -9.61 -18.08 -18.86
C ARG A 271 -9.42 -16.68 -19.45
N SER A 272 -9.50 -15.63 -18.63
CA SER A 272 -9.32 -14.25 -19.08
C SER A 272 -7.91 -13.96 -19.61
N VAL A 273 -6.87 -14.56 -19.01
CA VAL A 273 -5.49 -14.46 -19.48
C VAL A 273 -5.34 -15.19 -20.81
N LEU A 274 -5.81 -16.44 -20.91
CA LEU A 274 -5.76 -17.22 -22.15
C LEU A 274 -6.50 -16.52 -23.30
N CYS A 275 -7.70 -15.99 -23.06
CA CYS A 275 -8.44 -15.18 -24.03
C CYS A 275 -7.67 -13.93 -24.46
N ARG A 276 -6.93 -13.29 -23.54
CA ARG A 276 -6.16 -12.10 -23.86
C ARG A 276 -4.94 -12.45 -24.72
N LEU A 277 -4.20 -13.50 -24.37
CA LEU A 277 -3.07 -13.99 -25.16
C LEU A 277 -3.52 -14.41 -26.56
N ALA A 278 -4.58 -15.22 -26.65
CA ALA A 278 -5.11 -15.72 -27.91
C ALA A 278 -5.55 -14.61 -28.89
N ARG A 279 -5.99 -13.45 -28.38
CA ARG A 279 -6.45 -12.34 -29.23
C ARG A 279 -5.38 -11.33 -29.58
N ASN A 280 -4.37 -11.15 -28.73
CA ASN A 280 -3.45 -10.01 -28.82
C ASN A 280 -1.99 -10.41 -29.04
N ALA A 281 -1.62 -11.69 -28.83
CA ALA A 281 -0.28 -12.18 -29.19
C ALA A 281 -0.23 -12.59 -30.68
N PRO A 282 0.94 -12.50 -31.33
CA PRO A 282 1.12 -13.05 -32.67
C PRO A 282 0.76 -14.53 -32.73
N GLN A 283 0.04 -14.93 -33.78
CA GLN A 283 -0.51 -16.28 -33.92
C GLN A 283 0.58 -17.37 -33.82
N GLN A 284 1.75 -17.13 -34.42
CA GLN A 284 2.89 -18.06 -34.40
C GLN A 284 3.33 -18.38 -32.97
N VAL A 285 3.40 -17.36 -32.13
CA VAL A 285 3.83 -17.47 -30.73
C VAL A 285 2.76 -18.21 -29.89
N VAL A 286 1.48 -18.01 -30.18
CA VAL A 286 0.38 -18.74 -29.53
C VAL A 286 0.37 -20.22 -29.93
N VAL A 287 0.68 -20.53 -31.19
CA VAL A 287 0.83 -21.92 -31.65
C VAL A 287 1.99 -22.62 -30.95
N GLU A 288 3.14 -21.96 -30.81
CA GLU A 288 4.28 -22.47 -30.04
C GLU A 288 3.91 -22.75 -28.58
N LEU A 289 3.17 -21.84 -27.95
CA LEU A 289 2.63 -22.06 -26.60
C LEU A 289 1.72 -23.29 -26.55
N GLY A 290 0.82 -23.44 -27.53
CA GLY A 290 -0.03 -24.62 -27.67
C GLY A 290 0.75 -25.92 -27.77
N ARG A 291 1.85 -25.94 -28.54
CA ARG A 291 2.75 -27.09 -28.66
C ARG A 291 3.46 -27.41 -27.35
N ALA A 292 4.01 -26.40 -26.68
CA ALA A 292 4.68 -26.55 -25.39
C ALA A 292 3.73 -27.02 -24.28
N MET A 293 2.43 -26.72 -24.40
CA MET A 293 1.37 -27.19 -23.51
C MET A 293 0.84 -28.59 -23.87
N GLY A 294 1.24 -29.17 -25.01
CA GLY A 294 0.74 -30.43 -25.59
C GLY A 294 0.71 -31.64 -24.67
N GLN A 295 1.51 -31.63 -23.60
CA GLN A 295 1.53 -32.65 -22.55
C GLN A 295 0.31 -32.58 -21.60
N TYR A 296 -0.49 -31.51 -21.66
CA TYR A 296 -1.62 -31.21 -20.78
C TYR A 296 -2.90 -30.89 -21.58
N THR A 297 -3.63 -31.93 -21.96
CA THR A 297 -4.82 -31.86 -22.84
C THR A 297 -5.84 -30.80 -22.43
N ARG A 298 -6.04 -30.59 -21.11
CA ARG A 298 -7.02 -29.62 -20.59
C ARG A 298 -6.62 -28.17 -20.86
N ASP A 299 -5.34 -27.80 -20.70
CA ASP A 299 -4.92 -26.40 -20.84
C ASP A 299 -4.74 -26.03 -22.32
N VAL A 300 -4.32 -26.97 -23.17
CA VAL A 300 -4.36 -26.80 -24.63
C VAL A 300 -5.78 -26.60 -25.12
N ALA A 301 -6.74 -27.39 -24.62
CA ALA A 301 -8.16 -27.22 -24.96
C ALA A 301 -8.69 -25.85 -24.51
N ARG A 302 -8.30 -25.37 -23.32
CA ARG A 302 -8.67 -24.03 -22.85
C ARG A 302 -8.09 -22.92 -23.72
N LEU A 303 -6.84 -23.05 -24.16
CA LEU A 303 -6.21 -22.11 -25.08
C LEU A 303 -6.88 -22.14 -26.46
N ALA A 304 -7.18 -23.31 -27.01
CA ALA A 304 -7.90 -23.45 -28.27
C ALA A 304 -9.31 -22.84 -28.21
N MET A 305 -10.02 -23.01 -27.09
CA MET A 305 -11.34 -22.41 -26.88
C MET A 305 -11.29 -20.88 -26.73
N ALA A 306 -10.12 -20.32 -26.38
CA ALA A 306 -9.89 -18.89 -26.31
C ALA A 306 -9.62 -18.24 -27.68
N LEU A 307 -9.18 -19.02 -28.67
CA LEU A 307 -8.95 -18.55 -30.05
C LEU A 307 -10.28 -18.29 -30.80
N PRO A 308 -10.29 -17.33 -31.75
CA PRO A 308 -11.39 -17.17 -32.70
C PRO A 308 -11.69 -18.48 -33.44
N PRO A 309 -12.96 -18.79 -33.77
CA PRO A 309 -13.32 -20.06 -34.40
C PRO A 309 -12.50 -20.41 -35.66
N ALA A 310 -12.18 -19.43 -36.49
CA ALA A 310 -11.41 -19.60 -37.72
C ALA A 310 -9.95 -20.05 -37.46
N GLU A 311 -9.37 -19.69 -36.32
CA GLU A 311 -7.97 -20.00 -35.99
C GLU A 311 -7.79 -21.34 -35.26
N ARG A 312 -8.90 -21.95 -34.79
CA ARG A 312 -8.85 -23.22 -34.07
C ARG A 312 -8.38 -24.38 -34.93
N GLY A 313 -8.84 -24.45 -36.18
CA GLY A 313 -8.44 -25.49 -37.14
C GLY A 313 -6.92 -25.50 -37.40
N PRO A 314 -6.34 -24.36 -37.83
CA PRO A 314 -4.88 -24.21 -37.98
C PRO A 314 -4.10 -24.49 -36.69
N PHE A 315 -4.61 -24.07 -35.53
CA PHE A 315 -4.00 -24.35 -34.23
C PHE A 315 -3.94 -25.85 -33.90
N TRP A 316 -5.03 -26.59 -34.13
CA TRP A 316 -5.04 -28.04 -33.93
C TRP A 316 -4.23 -28.82 -34.97
N GLY A 317 -4.17 -28.32 -36.21
CA GLY A 317 -3.34 -28.92 -37.26
C GLY A 317 -1.83 -28.78 -37.00
N SER A 318 -1.44 -27.82 -36.16
CA SER A 318 -0.05 -27.50 -35.85
C SER A 318 0.40 -27.92 -34.44
N SER A 319 -0.50 -28.43 -33.59
CA SER A 319 -0.21 -28.87 -32.22
C SER A 319 -0.24 -30.41 -32.09
N PRO A 320 0.69 -31.05 -31.33
CA PRO A 320 0.82 -32.52 -31.28
C PRO A 320 -0.31 -33.26 -30.54
N GLY A 321 -1.38 -32.58 -30.13
CA GLY A 321 -2.53 -33.21 -29.48
C GLY A 321 -3.83 -32.79 -30.14
N LYS A 322 -4.30 -33.53 -31.16
CA LYS A 322 -5.73 -33.50 -31.49
C LYS A 322 -6.49 -34.05 -30.28
N PRO A 323 -7.41 -33.31 -29.65
CA PRO A 323 -8.39 -33.95 -28.78
C PRO A 323 -9.19 -34.90 -29.67
N LYS A 324 -9.16 -36.20 -29.35
CA LYS A 324 -10.13 -37.15 -29.90
C LYS A 324 -11.49 -36.57 -29.56
N THR A 325 -12.22 -36.19 -30.61
CA THR A 325 -13.64 -35.82 -30.72
C THR A 325 -14.41 -35.39 -29.45
N ARG A 326 -15.19 -34.31 -29.61
CA ARG A 326 -16.10 -33.65 -28.66
C ARG A 326 -17.10 -34.57 -27.92
N THR A 327 -17.17 -35.85 -28.26
CA THR A 327 -18.13 -36.84 -27.74
C THR A 327 -17.68 -37.50 -26.43
N GLU A 328 -16.39 -37.49 -26.05
CA GLU A 328 -15.92 -38.18 -24.84
C GLU A 328 -15.72 -37.29 -23.60
N MET A 329 -15.89 -35.96 -23.70
CA MET A 329 -15.80 -35.07 -22.52
C MET A 329 -17.09 -35.00 -21.70
N ILE A 330 -18.19 -35.60 -22.18
CA ILE A 330 -19.46 -35.72 -21.46
C ILE A 330 -19.70 -37.21 -21.25
N LEU A 331 -18.98 -37.83 -20.32
CA LEU A 331 -19.34 -39.06 -19.58
C LEU A 331 -18.05 -39.70 -19.04
N LYS A 332 -17.66 -39.29 -17.83
CA LYS A 332 -17.53 -40.21 -16.69
C LYS A 332 -17.24 -39.38 -15.41
N PRO A 333 -17.80 -39.81 -14.27
CA PRO A 333 -17.97 -39.01 -13.06
C PRO A 333 -16.67 -38.55 -12.40
#